data_AF-F9WUX1-F1
#
_entry.id   AF-F9WUX1-F1
#
_cell.length_a   1.000
_cell.length_b   1.000
_cell.length_c   1.000
_cell.angle_alpha   90.00
_cell.angle_beta   90.00
_cell.angle_gamma   90.00
#
_symmetry.space_group_name_H-M   'P 1'
#
loop_
_entity.id
_entity.type
_entity.pdbx_description
1 polymer ?
#
loop_
_entity_poly.entity_id
_entity_poly.type
_entity_poly.pdbx_seq_one_letter_code
_entity_poly.pdbx_strand_id
1 'polypeptide(L)'
;WVCVFQLGSRAGTAKHYHNVCDALTVVNELADEGVQGCAIYDCSELENVANLPIGTWDVVVFNAPDEEVFDKIEEQTIVNYILLNGYNKRELMALHVWDQHKRRFSISILSSLDWSVFEARAETVGPVPRHLYDGYAYKNMYSSISRCIRCFPDSQRDFLIDILLYRAKWLPRVHVHCLLKIVRVKHGACEHFTTGPCSSAVEIEMRRVLLKDCYHLRRLMWRLVWCPETCVKLFEMFGVCMLLYRNVSELIVKKLTCLPRARGCPHDDAARRGTQLSQFPTKHEVISCGVYDKPNATQMSVETDVLYIPDLLSFPLFSAFYFTRDSSANSTAAGCKWKRDRNVKKSGPLVLVGVLATSREVGATAACAVVQFTERMAGCFDDWNVVRGSLRWVMVYFQHYSSSAMVSRQECVVTEGAMSEEDCENVRLLWDEAEQQQVQLDEEIIDALLAHC
;
A
#
# COMPACT_ATOMS: atom_id res chain seq x y z
N TRP A 1 -9.05 32.86 -11.13
CA TRP A 1 -9.02 32.79 -12.61
C TRP A 1 -9.57 31.46 -13.07
N VAL A 2 -10.00 31.34 -14.34
CA VAL A 2 -10.63 30.12 -14.88
C VAL A 2 -10.07 29.78 -16.26
N CYS A 3 -9.83 28.49 -16.53
CA CYS A 3 -9.46 27.99 -17.85
C CYS A 3 -10.49 27.01 -18.38
N VAL A 4 -10.90 27.17 -19.62
CA VAL A 4 -11.94 26.36 -20.26
C VAL A 4 -11.31 25.56 -21.40
N PHE A 5 -11.47 24.24 -21.36
CA PHE A 5 -11.02 23.28 -22.36
C PHE A 5 -12.23 22.64 -23.04
N GLN A 6 -12.29 22.71 -24.36
CA GLN A 6 -13.34 22.01 -25.12
C GLN A 6 -12.89 20.58 -25.45
N LEU A 7 -13.82 19.63 -25.45
CA LEU A 7 -13.59 18.21 -25.78
C LEU A 7 -14.29 17.84 -27.10
N GLY A 8 -13.98 16.65 -27.63
CA GLY A 8 -14.59 16.13 -28.85
C GLY A 8 -14.13 16.84 -30.13
N SER A 9 -15.07 17.18 -31.02
CA SER A 9 -14.78 17.80 -32.33
C SER A 9 -14.19 19.21 -32.24
N ARG A 10 -14.25 19.84 -31.05
CA ARG A 10 -13.64 21.15 -30.75
C ARG A 10 -12.39 21.05 -29.85
N ALA A 11 -11.84 19.85 -29.67
CA ALA A 11 -10.66 19.62 -28.83
C ALA A 11 -9.41 20.39 -29.32
N GLY A 12 -8.60 20.84 -28.36
CA GLY A 12 -7.34 21.56 -28.63
C GLY A 12 -7.40 23.08 -28.43
N THR A 13 -8.54 23.63 -28.03
CA THR A 13 -8.69 25.04 -27.66
C THR A 13 -8.76 25.20 -26.14
N ALA A 14 -7.93 26.09 -25.60
CA ALA A 14 -7.92 26.47 -24.18
C ALA A 14 -8.04 27.99 -24.06
N LYS A 15 -8.99 28.48 -23.27
CA LYS A 15 -9.24 29.92 -23.11
C LYS A 15 -9.17 30.33 -21.63
N HIS A 16 -8.45 31.41 -21.36
CA HIS A 16 -8.19 31.91 -20.01
C HIS A 16 -9.06 33.12 -19.69
N TYR A 17 -9.65 33.11 -18.49
CA TYR A 17 -10.49 34.17 -17.95
C TYR A 17 -9.93 34.67 -16.62
N HIS A 18 -9.77 35.99 -16.49
CA HIS A 18 -9.32 36.59 -15.24
C HIS A 18 -10.46 36.66 -14.21
N ASN A 19 -11.69 36.89 -14.66
CA ASN A 19 -12.89 36.92 -13.84
C ASN A 19 -13.64 35.57 -13.93
N VAL A 20 -14.11 35.06 -12.79
CA VAL A 20 -14.88 33.81 -12.68
C VAL A 20 -16.25 33.96 -13.35
N CYS A 21 -16.92 35.10 -13.22
CA CYS A 21 -18.23 35.34 -13.83
C CYS A 21 -18.18 35.25 -15.36
N ASP A 22 -17.19 35.87 -15.98
CA ASP A 22 -17.02 35.84 -17.45
C ASP A 22 -16.79 34.41 -17.95
N ALA A 23 -16.04 33.61 -17.18
CA ALA A 23 -15.83 32.21 -17.50
C ALA A 23 -17.12 31.40 -17.37
N LEU A 24 -17.87 31.59 -16.28
CA LEU A 24 -19.15 30.91 -16.03
C LEU A 24 -20.14 31.17 -17.17
N THR A 25 -20.29 32.41 -17.61
CA THR A 25 -21.15 32.74 -18.75
C THR A 25 -20.78 31.93 -19.98
N VAL A 26 -19.49 31.87 -20.33
CA VAL A 26 -19.04 31.14 -21.52
C VAL A 26 -19.18 29.63 -21.37
N VAL A 27 -18.87 29.06 -20.20
CA VAL A 27 -19.04 27.62 -19.99
C VAL A 27 -20.53 27.25 -20.05
N ASN A 28 -21.43 28.06 -19.49
CA ASN A 28 -22.87 27.84 -19.55
C ASN A 28 -23.41 27.92 -20.99
N GLU A 29 -23.00 28.94 -21.76
CA GLU A 29 -23.36 29.04 -23.19
C GLU A 29 -22.90 27.80 -23.98
N LEU A 30 -21.67 27.35 -23.76
CA LEU A 30 -21.14 26.15 -24.42
C LEU A 30 -21.85 24.86 -23.97
N ALA A 31 -22.25 24.78 -22.69
CA ALA A 31 -23.02 23.67 -22.16
C ALA A 31 -24.43 23.61 -22.79
N ASP A 32 -25.08 24.76 -22.95
CA ASP A 32 -26.38 24.89 -23.63
C ASP A 32 -26.29 24.50 -25.12
N GLU A 33 -25.15 24.76 -25.77
CA GLU A 33 -24.83 24.28 -27.12
C GLU A 33 -24.55 22.77 -27.18
N GLY A 34 -24.52 22.06 -26.04
CA GLY A 34 -24.19 20.63 -25.96
C GLY A 34 -22.71 20.32 -26.18
N VAL A 35 -21.83 21.32 -26.13
CA VAL A 35 -20.37 21.12 -26.18
C VAL A 35 -19.93 20.51 -24.86
N GLN A 36 -19.13 19.45 -24.90
CA GLN A 36 -18.50 18.90 -23.70
C GLN A 36 -17.15 19.58 -23.46
N GLY A 37 -16.76 19.69 -22.20
CA GLY A 37 -15.46 20.24 -21.86
C GLY A 37 -15.13 20.17 -20.37
N CYS A 38 -13.95 20.69 -20.04
CA CYS A 38 -13.41 20.76 -18.69
C CYS A 38 -13.08 22.21 -18.32
N ALA A 39 -13.50 22.65 -17.13
CA ALA A 39 -13.19 23.98 -16.61
C ALA A 39 -12.32 23.88 -15.34
N ILE A 40 -11.16 24.55 -15.35
CA ILE A 40 -10.21 24.62 -14.23
C ILE A 40 -10.34 25.98 -13.54
N TYR A 41 -10.81 25.98 -12.30
CA TYR A 41 -10.96 27.16 -11.46
C TYR A 41 -9.80 27.23 -10.46
N ASP A 42 -9.06 28.33 -10.48
CA ASP A 42 -8.11 28.67 -9.42
C ASP A 42 -8.65 29.88 -8.67
N CYS A 43 -9.35 29.61 -7.56
CA CYS A 43 -9.92 30.62 -6.69
C CYS A 43 -9.67 30.27 -5.23
N SER A 44 -9.18 31.24 -4.46
CA SER A 44 -9.07 31.16 -3.00
C SER A 44 -10.39 31.51 -2.31
N GLU A 45 -11.25 32.28 -2.98
CA GLU A 45 -12.57 32.70 -2.50
C GLU A 45 -13.62 32.26 -3.50
N LEU A 46 -14.71 31.69 -3.01
CA LEU A 46 -15.71 31.04 -3.85
C LEU A 46 -16.95 31.91 -3.93
N GLU A 47 -16.89 32.92 -4.79
CA GLU A 47 -18.09 33.64 -5.17
C GLU A 47 -18.92 32.75 -6.13
N ASN A 48 -20.08 32.30 -5.63
CA ASN A 48 -21.20 31.68 -6.37
C ASN A 48 -20.87 30.53 -7.33
N VAL A 49 -20.56 29.36 -6.76
CA VAL A 49 -20.47 28.05 -7.45
C VAL A 49 -21.83 27.47 -7.85
N ALA A 50 -22.94 28.07 -7.42
CA ALA A 50 -24.30 27.67 -7.76
C ALA A 50 -24.62 27.70 -9.28
N ASN A 51 -23.83 28.44 -10.08
CA ASN A 51 -24.04 28.62 -11.52
C ASN A 51 -23.12 27.75 -12.40
N LEU A 52 -22.42 26.77 -11.83
CA LEU A 52 -21.61 25.84 -12.63
C LEU A 52 -22.52 24.93 -13.47
N PRO A 53 -22.17 24.63 -14.73
CA PRO A 53 -22.89 23.68 -15.59
C PRO A 53 -22.59 22.23 -15.19
N ILE A 54 -23.06 21.88 -13.99
CA ILE A 54 -22.81 20.60 -13.34
C ILE A 54 -23.59 19.49 -14.05
N GLY A 55 -22.88 18.44 -14.45
CA GLY A 55 -23.45 17.29 -15.15
C GLY A 55 -23.31 17.32 -16.68
N THR A 56 -23.01 18.48 -17.27
CA THR A 56 -22.66 18.63 -18.70
C THR A 56 -21.17 18.89 -18.92
N TRP A 57 -20.50 19.53 -17.94
CA TRP A 57 -19.06 19.83 -17.98
C TRP A 57 -18.33 19.30 -16.73
N ASP A 58 -17.09 18.86 -16.92
CA ASP A 58 -16.20 18.48 -15.82
C ASP A 58 -15.62 19.75 -15.18
N VAL A 59 -15.77 19.91 -13.86
CA VAL A 59 -15.25 21.07 -13.14
C VAL A 59 -14.15 20.66 -12.17
N VAL A 60 -13.01 21.30 -12.34
CA VAL A 60 -11.78 21.10 -11.57
C VAL A 60 -11.50 22.37 -10.75
N VAL A 61 -11.31 22.24 -9.44
CA VAL A 61 -10.97 23.36 -8.55
C VAL A 61 -9.53 23.23 -8.05
N PHE A 62 -8.64 24.00 -8.65
CA PHE A 62 -7.18 23.94 -8.53
C PHE A 62 -6.67 24.13 -7.10
N ASN A 63 -7.30 25.03 -6.34
CA ASN A 63 -7.07 25.20 -4.91
C ASN A 63 -8.23 24.59 -4.14
N ALA A 64 -7.98 23.49 -3.40
CA ALA A 64 -9.03 22.98 -2.51
C ALA A 64 -9.47 24.13 -1.58
N PRO A 65 -10.79 24.33 -1.43
CA PRO A 65 -11.31 25.44 -0.66
C PRO A 65 -10.77 25.39 0.78
N ASP A 66 -10.65 26.54 1.43
CA ASP A 66 -10.50 26.54 2.89
C ASP A 66 -11.76 25.94 3.55
N GLU A 67 -11.70 25.66 4.85
CA GLU A 67 -12.80 24.99 5.58
C GLU A 67 -14.13 25.74 5.43
N GLU A 68 -14.10 27.08 5.47
CA GLU A 68 -15.30 27.93 5.35
C GLU A 68 -15.90 27.87 3.94
N VAL A 69 -15.04 27.87 2.91
CA VAL A 69 -15.46 27.73 1.52
C VAL A 69 -15.97 26.31 1.25
N PHE A 70 -15.38 25.29 1.86
CA PHE A 70 -15.85 23.92 1.73
C PHE A 70 -17.26 23.77 2.31
N ASP A 71 -17.53 24.31 3.50
CA ASP A 71 -18.86 24.30 4.12
C ASP A 71 -19.91 24.95 3.22
N LYS A 72 -19.56 26.08 2.56
CA LYS A 72 -20.44 26.75 1.58
C LYS A 72 -20.70 25.91 0.33
N ILE A 73 -19.76 25.06 -0.08
CA ILE A 73 -19.97 24.09 -1.16
C ILE A 73 -20.80 22.91 -0.67
N GLU A 74 -20.59 22.46 0.57
CA GLU A 74 -21.35 21.37 1.22
C GLU A 74 -22.84 21.67 1.27
N GLU A 75 -23.19 22.92 1.64
CA GLU A 75 -24.56 23.41 1.69
C GLU A 75 -25.24 23.44 0.32
N GLN A 76 -24.47 23.46 -0.77
CA GLN A 76 -24.99 23.38 -2.13
C GLN A 76 -25.10 21.91 -2.54
N THR A 77 -26.20 21.50 -3.19
CA THR A 77 -26.46 20.12 -3.67
C THR A 77 -25.49 19.62 -4.76
N ILE A 78 -24.37 20.32 -4.93
CA ILE A 78 -23.40 20.29 -6.02
C ILE A 78 -22.13 19.50 -5.64
N VAL A 79 -21.91 19.23 -4.34
CA VAL A 79 -20.72 18.54 -3.80
C VAL A 79 -20.34 17.27 -4.55
N ASN A 80 -21.35 16.51 -5.02
CA ASN A 80 -21.14 15.24 -5.70
C ASN A 80 -20.39 15.36 -7.04
N TYR A 81 -20.24 16.57 -7.58
CA TYR A 81 -19.71 16.82 -8.91
C TYR A 81 -18.39 17.60 -8.92
N ILE A 82 -17.90 18.08 -7.76
CA ILE A 82 -16.63 18.79 -7.66
C ILE A 82 -15.55 17.80 -7.21
N LEU A 83 -14.62 17.48 -8.11
CA LEU A 83 -13.49 16.60 -7.81
C LEU A 83 -12.42 17.36 -7.01
N LEU A 84 -12.49 17.26 -5.68
CA LEU A 84 -11.43 17.73 -4.79
C LEU A 84 -10.38 16.62 -4.60
N ASN A 85 -9.11 16.96 -4.85
CA ASN A 85 -7.95 16.10 -4.58
C ASN A 85 -7.94 14.74 -5.33
N GLY A 86 -8.69 14.62 -6.43
CA GLY A 86 -8.80 13.42 -7.26
C GLY A 86 -7.95 13.42 -8.53
N TYR A 87 -7.00 14.35 -8.66
CA TYR A 87 -6.27 14.58 -9.91
C TYR A 87 -5.47 13.35 -10.36
N ASN A 88 -5.71 12.90 -11.58
CA ASN A 88 -4.91 11.85 -12.19
C ASN A 88 -3.61 12.41 -12.78
N LYS A 89 -2.66 11.53 -13.11
CA LYS A 89 -1.34 11.91 -13.66
C LYS A 89 -1.45 12.81 -14.90
N ARG A 90 -2.44 12.57 -15.76
CA ARG A 90 -2.63 13.35 -16.99
C ARG A 90 -3.11 14.77 -16.69
N GLU A 91 -4.04 14.91 -15.75
CA GLU A 91 -4.53 16.21 -15.27
C GLU A 91 -3.40 17.00 -14.62
N LEU A 92 -2.60 16.36 -13.76
CA LEU A 92 -1.41 16.97 -13.17
C LEU A 92 -0.39 17.41 -14.23
N MET A 93 -0.19 16.61 -15.27
CA MET A 93 0.72 16.94 -16.38
C MET A 93 0.19 18.12 -17.18
N ALA A 94 -1.11 18.14 -17.49
CA ALA A 94 -1.74 19.27 -18.16
C ALA A 94 -1.62 20.56 -17.34
N LEU A 95 -1.85 20.46 -16.03
CA LEU A 95 -1.66 21.58 -15.09
C LEU A 95 -0.22 22.08 -15.06
N HIS A 96 0.75 21.16 -15.04
CA HIS A 96 2.18 21.49 -15.05
C HIS A 96 2.59 22.20 -16.35
N VAL A 97 2.19 21.66 -17.50
CA VAL A 97 2.45 22.27 -18.81
C VAL A 97 1.78 23.64 -18.93
N TRP A 98 0.55 23.78 -18.41
CA TRP A 98 -0.19 25.04 -18.41
C TRP A 98 0.47 26.11 -17.53
N ASP A 99 0.88 25.75 -16.32
CA ASP A 99 1.59 26.64 -15.41
C ASP A 99 2.92 27.13 -16.03
N GLN A 100 3.67 26.23 -16.69
CA GLN A 100 4.85 26.62 -17.47
C GLN A 100 4.52 27.60 -18.61
N HIS A 101 3.41 27.39 -19.32
CA HIS A 101 2.96 28.27 -20.40
C HIS A 101 2.57 29.67 -19.89
N LYS A 102 1.84 29.76 -18.78
CA LYS A 102 1.43 31.03 -18.15
C LYS A 102 2.64 31.84 -17.67
N ARG A 103 3.66 31.16 -17.12
CA ARG A 103 4.89 31.77 -16.60
C ARG A 103 5.86 32.28 -17.67
N ARG A 104 5.68 31.93 -18.96
CA ARG A 104 6.38 32.60 -20.06
C ARG A 104 6.00 34.08 -20.22
N PHE A 105 4.93 34.54 -19.56
CA PHE A 105 4.46 35.93 -19.59
C PHE A 105 4.57 36.67 -18.24
N SER A 106 5.13 36.07 -17.17
CA SER A 106 5.32 36.75 -15.88
C SER A 106 6.51 36.16 -15.11
N ILE A 107 7.46 37.03 -14.72
CA ILE A 107 8.70 36.68 -14.02
C ILE A 107 8.42 36.47 -12.51
N SER A 108 8.72 35.28 -11.97
CA SER A 108 9.45 35.08 -10.69
C SER A 108 9.59 33.60 -10.25
N ILE A 109 10.85 33.21 -10.00
CA ILE A 109 11.45 32.21 -9.09
C ILE A 109 11.09 30.70 -9.21
N LEU A 110 9.94 30.28 -9.75
CA LEU A 110 9.57 28.84 -9.79
C LEU A 110 9.97 28.07 -11.08
N SER A 111 10.78 28.66 -11.96
CA SER A 111 11.01 28.20 -13.34
C SER A 111 11.95 26.99 -13.53
N SER A 112 12.09 26.10 -12.55
CA SER A 112 13.07 24.99 -12.64
C SER A 112 12.61 23.65 -12.07
N LEU A 113 11.34 23.50 -11.65
CA LEU A 113 10.89 22.22 -11.11
C LEU A 113 10.68 21.24 -12.27
N ASP A 114 11.58 20.28 -12.42
CA ASP A 114 11.45 19.15 -13.32
C ASP A 114 10.16 18.38 -13.00
N TRP A 115 9.46 17.89 -14.03
CA TRP A 115 8.27 17.06 -13.91
C TRP A 115 8.52 15.86 -12.99
N SER A 116 9.74 15.28 -13.03
CA SER A 116 10.15 14.18 -12.14
C SER A 116 10.00 14.52 -10.65
N VAL A 117 10.38 15.74 -10.25
CA VAL A 117 10.28 16.22 -8.86
C VAL A 117 8.82 16.48 -8.50
N PHE A 118 8.04 17.05 -9.43
CA PHE A 118 6.62 17.29 -9.23
C PHE A 118 5.85 15.98 -9.02
N GLU A 119 6.13 14.98 -9.86
CA GLU A 119 5.55 13.65 -9.80
C GLU A 119 5.91 12.93 -8.48
N ALA A 120 7.19 12.92 -8.09
CA ALA A 120 7.61 12.33 -6.82
C ALA A 120 6.94 12.98 -5.60
N ARG A 121 6.74 14.31 -5.63
CA ARG A 121 5.99 15.01 -4.57
C ARG A 121 4.53 14.58 -4.56
N ALA A 122 3.89 14.42 -5.72
CA ALA A 122 2.49 14.01 -5.84
C ALA A 122 2.28 12.59 -5.30
N GLU A 123 3.22 11.68 -5.56
CA GLU A 123 3.20 10.33 -5.01
C GLU A 123 3.39 10.28 -3.49
N THR A 124 4.00 11.33 -2.90
CA THR A 124 4.25 11.43 -1.46
C THR A 124 3.08 12.12 -0.72
N VAL A 125 2.71 13.35 -1.09
CA VAL A 125 1.73 14.16 -0.32
C VAL A 125 0.34 14.18 -0.96
N GLY A 126 0.17 13.43 -2.04
CA GLY A 126 -1.07 13.38 -2.81
C GLY A 126 -1.09 14.41 -3.93
N PRO A 127 -2.03 14.28 -4.87
CA PRO A 127 -2.02 15.03 -6.11
C PRO A 127 -2.61 16.44 -5.95
N VAL A 128 -2.23 17.18 -4.90
CA VAL A 128 -2.80 18.50 -4.57
C VAL A 128 -1.84 19.62 -5.00
N PRO A 129 -2.11 20.33 -6.12
CA PRO A 129 -1.13 21.22 -6.75
C PRO A 129 -0.44 22.23 -5.81
N ARG A 130 -1.18 22.82 -4.86
CA ARG A 130 -0.65 23.80 -3.91
C ARG A 130 0.56 23.28 -3.12
N HIS A 131 0.65 21.98 -2.89
CA HIS A 131 1.71 21.35 -2.09
C HIS A 131 2.85 20.78 -2.94
N LEU A 132 2.73 20.84 -4.27
CA LEU A 132 3.66 20.20 -5.20
C LEU A 132 4.66 21.19 -5.80
N TYR A 133 4.24 22.42 -6.06
CA TYR A 133 5.11 23.43 -6.68
C TYR A 133 6.12 24.03 -5.69
N ASP A 134 5.66 24.41 -4.50
CA ASP A 134 6.51 25.03 -3.49
C ASP A 134 7.16 23.99 -2.57
N GLY A 135 8.48 24.06 -2.42
CA GLY A 135 9.25 23.12 -1.59
C GLY A 135 8.96 23.26 -0.10
N TYR A 136 8.61 24.47 0.36
CA TYR A 136 8.25 24.71 1.76
C TYR A 136 6.85 24.16 2.08
N ALA A 137 5.86 24.43 1.22
CA ALA A 137 4.52 23.85 1.30
C ALA A 137 4.55 22.31 1.25
N TYR A 138 5.37 21.72 0.37
CA TYR A 138 5.60 20.28 0.32
C TYR A 138 6.09 19.74 1.67
N LYS A 139 7.16 20.32 2.23
CA LYS A 139 7.73 19.88 3.51
C LYS A 139 6.75 20.03 4.67
N ASN A 140 5.99 21.13 4.70
CA ASN A 140 4.98 21.36 5.71
C ASN A 140 3.86 20.32 5.65
N MET A 141 3.42 19.98 4.43
CA MET A 141 2.42 18.93 4.26
C MET A 141 2.93 17.56 4.63
N TYR A 142 4.10 17.17 4.11
CA TYR A 142 4.74 15.91 4.47
C TYR A 142 4.85 15.76 6.00
N SER A 143 5.31 16.80 6.70
CA SER A 143 5.39 16.81 8.16
C SER A 143 4.01 16.75 8.84
N SER A 144 2.98 17.31 8.19
CA SER A 144 1.62 17.29 8.71
C SER A 144 0.93 15.94 8.53
N ILE A 145 1.31 15.11 7.54
CA ILE A 145 0.72 13.76 7.34
C ILE A 145 0.79 12.95 8.63
N SER A 146 2.01 12.74 9.15
CA SER A 146 2.22 11.92 10.35
C SER A 146 1.54 12.56 11.56
N ARG A 147 1.64 13.88 11.72
CA ARG A 147 1.01 14.61 12.84
C ARG A 147 -0.52 14.44 12.83
N CYS A 148 -1.19 14.68 11.71
CA CYS A 148 -2.63 14.62 11.61
C CYS A 148 -3.17 13.20 11.83
N ILE A 149 -2.51 12.17 11.27
CA ILE A 149 -2.95 10.78 11.43
C ILE A 149 -2.68 10.27 12.85
N ARG A 150 -1.56 10.65 13.47
CA ARG A 150 -1.26 10.28 14.86
C ARG A 150 -2.14 10.98 15.89
N CYS A 151 -2.56 12.22 15.60
CA CYS A 151 -3.50 12.97 16.43
C CYS A 151 -4.97 12.65 16.11
N PHE A 152 -5.23 11.70 15.20
CA PHE A 152 -6.59 11.32 14.86
C PHE A 152 -7.29 10.72 16.10
N PRO A 153 -8.51 11.17 16.46
CA PRO A 153 -9.15 10.74 17.70
C PRO A 153 -9.29 9.22 17.77
N ASP A 154 -8.94 8.64 18.92
CA ASP A 154 -8.99 7.18 19.14
C ASP A 154 -10.40 6.61 18.89
N SER A 155 -11.44 7.36 19.28
CA SER A 155 -12.84 7.00 19.05
C SER A 155 -13.23 6.94 17.57
N GLN A 156 -12.44 7.57 16.68
CA GLN A 156 -12.69 7.64 15.24
C GLN A 156 -11.71 6.82 14.41
N ARG A 157 -10.76 6.07 14.99
CA ARG A 157 -9.79 5.31 14.17
C ARG A 157 -10.39 4.19 13.34
N ASP A 158 -11.63 3.77 13.62
CA ASP A 158 -12.38 2.88 12.71
C ASP A 158 -12.57 3.50 11.33
N PHE A 159 -12.65 4.82 11.25
CA PHE A 159 -12.70 5.55 9.99
C PHE A 159 -11.42 5.33 9.17
N LEU A 160 -10.24 5.23 9.81
CA LEU A 160 -8.98 4.92 9.11
C LEU A 160 -9.02 3.52 8.51
N ILE A 161 -9.57 2.54 9.24
CA ILE A 161 -9.77 1.18 8.74
C ILE A 161 -10.69 1.21 7.51
N ASP A 162 -11.81 1.94 7.59
CA ASP A 162 -12.77 2.05 6.49
C ASP A 162 -12.20 2.79 5.26
N ILE A 163 -11.33 3.78 5.47
CA ILE A 163 -10.58 4.45 4.39
C ILE A 163 -9.66 3.45 3.69
N LEU A 164 -8.87 2.69 4.45
CA LEU A 164 -7.94 1.71 3.88
C LEU A 164 -8.65 0.57 3.14
N LEU A 165 -9.88 0.24 3.57
CA LEU A 165 -10.75 -0.73 2.92
C LEU A 165 -11.54 -0.16 1.74
N TYR A 166 -11.42 1.14 1.44
CA TYR A 166 -12.22 1.83 0.42
C TYR A 166 -13.74 1.65 0.63
N ARG A 167 -14.17 1.78 1.89
CA ARG A 167 -15.57 1.70 2.32
C ARG A 167 -16.08 2.97 2.99
N ALA A 168 -15.17 3.88 3.31
CA ALA A 168 -15.54 5.19 3.82
C ALA A 168 -16.35 5.93 2.75
N LYS A 169 -17.60 6.27 3.09
CA LYS A 169 -18.35 7.27 2.31
C LYS A 169 -17.60 8.59 2.35
N TRP A 170 -17.80 9.42 1.34
CA TRP A 170 -17.33 10.80 1.41
C TRP A 170 -18.02 11.48 2.58
N LEU A 171 -17.23 11.91 3.57
CA LEU A 171 -17.70 12.67 4.71
C LEU A 171 -17.20 14.11 4.54
N PRO A 172 -18.12 15.07 4.36
CA PRO A 172 -17.72 16.45 4.13
C PRO A 172 -16.97 17.10 5.32
N ARG A 173 -17.23 16.68 6.57
CA ARG A 173 -16.73 17.40 7.76
C ARG A 173 -15.44 16.87 8.38
N VAL A 174 -14.67 16.04 7.70
CA VAL A 174 -13.46 15.47 8.31
C VAL A 174 -12.26 16.36 7.98
N HIS A 175 -11.53 16.79 9.01
CA HIS A 175 -10.34 17.65 9.03
C HIS A 175 -9.12 17.11 8.21
N VAL A 176 -9.38 16.29 7.21
CA VAL A 176 -8.46 15.38 6.52
C VAL A 176 -8.55 15.59 5.01
N HIS A 177 -9.16 16.69 4.54
CA HIS A 177 -9.33 16.97 3.11
C HIS A 177 -8.03 16.81 2.32
N CYS A 178 -6.87 17.15 2.90
CA CYS A 178 -5.59 17.04 2.21
C CYS A 178 -4.95 15.65 2.23
N LEU A 179 -5.38 14.73 3.10
CA LEU A 179 -4.82 13.36 3.18
C LEU A 179 -5.73 12.33 2.48
N LEU A 180 -6.94 12.71 2.11
CA LEU A 180 -7.90 11.83 1.47
C LEU A 180 -8.17 12.26 0.03
N LYS A 181 -8.58 11.31 -0.79
CA LYS A 181 -9.08 11.56 -2.14
C LYS A 181 -10.30 10.72 -2.43
N ILE A 182 -11.09 11.16 -3.39
CA ILE A 182 -12.16 10.36 -3.96
C ILE A 182 -11.55 9.33 -4.92
N VAL A 183 -11.94 8.07 -4.76
CA VAL A 183 -11.49 6.94 -5.57
C VAL A 183 -12.72 6.25 -6.15
N ARG A 184 -12.68 5.99 -7.46
CA ARG A 184 -13.67 5.15 -8.14
C ARG A 184 -13.30 3.69 -7.92
N VAL A 185 -14.21 2.93 -7.30
CA VAL A 185 -14.01 1.51 -7.00
C VAL A 185 -15.09 0.69 -7.68
N LYS A 186 -14.68 -0.42 -8.26
CA LYS A 186 -15.57 -1.39 -8.90
C LYS A 186 -15.76 -2.58 -7.96
N HIS A 187 -17.00 -2.78 -7.53
CA HIS A 187 -17.42 -3.95 -6.76
C HIS A 187 -18.39 -4.77 -7.61
N GLY A 188 -17.89 -5.88 -8.18
CA GLY A 188 -18.65 -6.71 -9.11
C GLY A 188 -19.00 -5.96 -10.40
N ALA A 189 -20.30 -5.90 -10.72
CA ALA A 189 -20.82 -5.15 -11.86
C ALA A 189 -21.06 -3.65 -11.58
N CYS A 190 -20.97 -3.23 -10.31
CA CYS A 190 -21.27 -1.86 -9.89
C CYS A 190 -19.98 -1.06 -9.68
N GLU A 191 -20.03 0.21 -10.06
CA GLU A 191 -18.99 1.18 -9.77
C GLU A 191 -19.54 2.27 -8.86
N HIS A 192 -18.77 2.65 -7.86
CA HIS A 192 -19.12 3.73 -6.94
C HIS A 192 -17.87 4.51 -6.53
N PHE A 193 -18.11 5.69 -5.94
CA PHE A 193 -17.06 6.55 -5.42
C PHE A 193 -16.96 6.37 -3.90
N THR A 194 -15.73 6.28 -3.41
CA THR A 194 -15.41 6.13 -1.99
C THR A 194 -14.19 6.97 -1.65
N THR A 195 -13.92 7.14 -0.36
CA THR A 195 -12.77 7.88 0.13
C THR A 195 -11.61 6.93 0.36
N GLY A 196 -10.45 7.26 -0.23
CA GLY A 196 -9.20 6.55 -0.03
C GLY A 196 -8.06 7.48 0.40
N PRO A 197 -6.90 6.94 0.77
CA PRO A 197 -5.72 7.75 1.04
C PRO A 197 -5.26 8.48 -0.23
N CYS A 198 -4.87 9.75 -0.10
CA CYS A 198 -4.46 10.56 -1.26
C CYS A 198 -3.14 10.05 -1.87
N SER A 199 -2.27 9.46 -1.04
CA SER A 199 -0.94 8.96 -1.40
C SER A 199 -0.55 7.70 -0.62
N SER A 200 0.51 7.04 -1.07
CA SER A 200 1.08 5.89 -0.36
C SER A 200 1.66 6.25 1.01
N ALA A 201 2.19 7.48 1.18
CA ALA A 201 2.71 7.93 2.48
C ALA A 201 1.59 8.06 3.53
N VAL A 202 0.41 8.55 3.11
CA VAL A 202 -0.77 8.58 3.99
C VAL A 202 -1.19 7.18 4.39
N GLU A 203 -1.25 6.27 3.42
CA GLU A 203 -1.60 4.86 3.65
C GLU A 203 -0.65 4.18 4.65
N ILE A 204 0.66 4.39 4.48
CA ILE A 204 1.71 3.91 5.38
C ILE A 204 1.49 4.44 6.80
N GLU A 205 1.28 5.75 6.97
CA GLU A 205 1.07 6.35 8.29
C GLU A 205 -0.22 5.86 8.96
N MET A 206 -1.31 5.68 8.20
CA MET A 206 -2.54 5.08 8.71
C MET A 206 -2.29 3.66 9.23
N ARG A 207 -1.61 2.83 8.44
CA ARG A 207 -1.26 1.45 8.84
C ARG A 207 -0.36 1.44 10.07
N ARG A 208 0.67 2.30 10.13
CA ARG A 208 1.57 2.41 11.30
C ARG A 208 0.81 2.73 12.58
N VAL A 209 -0.12 3.68 12.55
CA VAL A 209 -0.94 4.06 13.71
C VAL A 209 -1.84 2.91 14.15
N LEU A 210 -2.41 2.16 13.21
CA LEU A 210 -3.25 1.00 13.51
C LEU A 210 -2.44 -0.20 14.07
N LEU A 211 -1.21 -0.39 13.61
CA LEU A 211 -0.35 -1.49 14.07
C LEU A 211 0.30 -1.24 15.44
N LYS A 212 0.56 0.01 15.81
CA LYS A 212 1.24 0.35 17.08
C LYS A 212 0.34 0.33 18.31
N ASP A 213 -0.98 0.30 18.12
CA ASP A 213 -1.94 0.47 19.19
C ASP A 213 -2.67 -0.84 19.50
N CYS A 214 -2.40 -1.42 20.67
CA CYS A 214 -2.97 -2.70 21.08
C CYS A 214 -4.51 -2.66 21.16
N TYR A 215 -5.12 -1.52 21.51
CA TYR A 215 -6.58 -1.39 21.57
C TYR A 215 -7.18 -1.52 20.16
N HIS A 216 -6.54 -0.90 19.17
CA HIS A 216 -7.00 -0.98 17.78
C HIS A 216 -6.67 -2.32 17.12
N LEU A 217 -5.55 -2.96 17.45
CA LEU A 217 -5.28 -4.33 17.04
C LEU A 217 -6.38 -5.28 17.52
N ARG A 218 -6.82 -5.17 18.78
CA ARG A 218 -7.96 -5.95 19.30
C ARG A 218 -9.25 -5.68 18.51
N ARG A 219 -9.56 -4.42 18.24
CA ARG A 219 -10.74 -4.02 17.46
C ARG A 219 -10.68 -4.53 16.00
N LEU A 220 -9.49 -4.52 15.39
CA LEU A 220 -9.24 -5.12 14.07
C LEU A 220 -9.52 -6.64 14.09
N MET A 221 -9.03 -7.34 15.11
CA MET A 221 -9.31 -8.77 15.26
C MET A 221 -10.80 -9.04 15.43
N TRP A 222 -11.50 -8.22 16.23
CA TRP A 222 -12.96 -8.32 16.36
C TRP A 222 -13.66 -8.15 15.00
N ARG A 223 -13.28 -7.15 14.20
CA ARG A 223 -13.85 -6.96 12.85
C ARG A 223 -13.52 -8.13 11.91
N LEU A 224 -12.34 -8.73 12.01
CA LEU A 224 -11.95 -9.91 11.22
C LEU A 224 -12.78 -11.16 11.54
N VAL A 225 -13.38 -11.25 12.73
CA VAL A 225 -14.26 -12.37 13.09
C VAL A 225 -15.71 -12.09 12.71
N TRP A 226 -16.21 -10.88 12.98
CA TRP A 226 -17.66 -10.59 12.94
C TRP A 226 -18.17 -9.94 11.64
N CYS A 227 -17.30 -9.55 10.71
CA CYS A 227 -17.72 -8.83 9.50
C CYS A 227 -17.31 -9.54 8.20
N PRO A 228 -17.82 -10.76 7.90
CA PRO A 228 -17.27 -11.69 6.90
C PRO A 228 -17.06 -11.09 5.49
N GLU A 229 -17.93 -10.19 5.04
CA GLU A 229 -17.80 -9.48 3.75
C GLU A 229 -16.65 -8.45 3.75
N THR A 230 -16.30 -7.91 4.92
CA THR A 230 -15.17 -7.00 5.17
C THR A 230 -13.88 -7.77 5.47
N CYS A 231 -14.02 -8.99 5.98
CA CYS A 231 -12.91 -9.79 6.51
C CYS A 231 -11.88 -10.12 5.46
N VAL A 232 -12.26 -10.38 4.21
CA VAL A 232 -11.31 -10.80 3.17
C VAL A 232 -10.20 -9.77 2.95
N LYS A 233 -10.54 -8.52 2.62
CA LYS A 233 -9.53 -7.50 2.35
C LYS A 233 -8.79 -7.09 3.62
N LEU A 234 -9.53 -7.01 4.73
CA LEU A 234 -8.97 -6.71 6.03
C LEU A 234 -7.96 -7.79 6.48
N PHE A 235 -8.22 -9.05 6.14
CA PHE A 235 -7.37 -10.20 6.47
C PHE A 235 -6.08 -10.18 5.65
N GLU A 236 -6.14 -9.86 4.36
CA GLU A 236 -4.93 -9.66 3.54
C GLU A 236 -4.03 -8.57 4.12
N MET A 237 -4.63 -7.51 4.67
CA MET A 237 -3.89 -6.38 5.23
C MET A 237 -3.36 -6.67 6.64
N PHE A 238 -4.18 -7.23 7.53
CA PHE A 238 -3.90 -7.31 8.97
C PHE A 238 -3.97 -8.72 9.55
N GLY A 239 -4.29 -9.75 8.75
CA GLY A 239 -4.43 -11.13 9.22
C GLY A 239 -3.18 -11.67 9.90
N VAL A 240 -1.99 -11.27 9.45
CA VAL A 240 -0.72 -11.60 10.12
C VAL A 240 -0.63 -11.13 11.57
N CYS A 241 -1.41 -10.12 11.98
CA CYS A 241 -1.45 -9.66 13.37
C CYS A 241 -2.06 -10.70 14.31
N MET A 242 -2.80 -11.70 13.79
CA MET A 242 -3.28 -12.83 14.58
C MET A 242 -2.11 -13.64 15.18
N LEU A 243 -0.95 -13.64 14.51
CA LEU A 243 0.27 -14.32 14.98
C LEU A 243 0.87 -13.68 16.24
N LEU A 244 0.48 -12.44 16.57
CA LEU A 244 0.92 -11.74 17.78
C LEU A 244 0.27 -12.34 19.05
N TYR A 245 -0.84 -13.05 18.91
CA TYR A 245 -1.52 -13.71 20.03
C TYR A 245 -0.95 -15.11 20.22
N ARG A 246 -0.26 -15.33 21.34
CA ARG A 246 0.51 -16.55 21.58
C ARG A 246 -0.30 -17.83 21.39
N ASN A 247 -1.45 -17.96 22.04
CA ASN A 247 -2.32 -19.15 21.92
C ASN A 247 -2.80 -19.38 20.47
N VAL A 248 -3.13 -18.31 19.75
CA VAL A 248 -3.53 -18.37 18.33
C VAL A 248 -2.35 -18.84 17.48
N SER A 249 -1.17 -18.26 17.69
CA SER A 249 0.05 -18.63 16.96
C SER A 249 0.46 -20.09 17.21
N GLU A 250 0.35 -20.59 18.44
CA GLU A 250 0.62 -21.98 18.82
C GLU A 250 -0.35 -22.94 18.12
N LEU A 251 -1.62 -22.55 17.98
CA LEU A 251 -2.62 -23.33 17.28
C LEU A 251 -2.37 -23.36 15.76
N ILE A 252 -2.05 -22.20 15.17
CA ILE A 252 -1.69 -22.07 13.76
C ILE A 252 -0.49 -22.98 13.46
N VAL A 253 0.55 -22.94 14.29
CA VAL A 253 1.74 -23.79 14.14
C VAL A 253 1.38 -25.28 14.14
N LYS A 254 0.50 -25.72 15.05
CA LYS A 254 0.05 -27.13 15.09
C LYS A 254 -0.72 -27.56 13.85
N LYS A 255 -1.37 -26.61 13.16
CA LYS A 255 -2.19 -26.85 11.97
C LYS A 255 -1.45 -26.62 10.65
N LEU A 256 -0.18 -26.17 10.68
CA LEU A 256 0.63 -26.01 9.47
C LEU A 256 0.80 -27.35 8.75
N THR A 257 0.55 -27.33 7.45
CA THR A 257 0.76 -28.48 6.57
C THR A 257 1.75 -28.13 5.48
N CYS A 258 2.72 -29.02 5.23
CA CYS A 258 3.68 -28.84 4.15
C CYS A 258 3.04 -29.17 2.81
N LEU A 259 3.21 -28.29 1.83
CA LEU A 259 2.79 -28.52 0.45
C LEU A 259 3.80 -29.44 -0.26
N PRO A 260 3.38 -30.18 -1.30
CA PRO A 260 4.28 -31.04 -2.06
C PRO A 260 5.49 -30.27 -2.62
N ARG A 261 6.67 -30.89 -2.61
CA ARG A 261 7.87 -30.33 -3.26
C ARG A 261 7.76 -30.41 -4.79
N ALA A 262 8.55 -29.60 -5.48
CA ALA A 262 8.67 -29.65 -6.93
C ALA A 262 9.07 -31.06 -7.40
N ARG A 263 8.55 -31.49 -8.57
CA ARG A 263 8.90 -32.79 -9.15
C ARG A 263 10.38 -32.81 -9.50
N GLY A 264 11.13 -33.82 -9.02
CA GLY A 264 12.54 -34.02 -9.36
C GLY A 264 13.56 -33.60 -8.30
N CYS A 265 13.14 -33.09 -7.13
CA CYS A 265 14.06 -32.81 -6.03
C CYS A 265 14.67 -34.11 -5.46
N PRO A 266 16.01 -34.31 -5.52
CA PRO A 266 16.66 -35.54 -5.11
C PRO A 266 17.04 -35.49 -3.62
N HIS A 267 16.07 -35.59 -2.70
CA HIS A 267 16.39 -35.82 -1.28
C HIS A 267 15.38 -36.74 -0.60
N ASP A 268 15.95 -37.74 0.09
CA ASP A 268 15.37 -38.89 0.81
C ASP A 268 14.04 -38.67 1.54
N ASP A 269 13.29 -39.75 1.70
CA ASP A 269 12.01 -39.83 2.43
C ASP A 269 12.05 -39.30 3.89
N ALA A 270 13.24 -39.13 4.48
CA ALA A 270 13.43 -38.46 5.77
C ALA A 270 13.28 -36.91 5.71
N ALA A 271 13.53 -36.31 4.54
CA ALA A 271 13.36 -34.88 4.25
C ALA A 271 11.89 -34.51 3.90
N ARG A 272 10.96 -35.47 3.97
CA ARG A 272 9.50 -35.24 3.89
C ARG A 272 8.95 -34.51 5.11
N ARG A 273 9.67 -34.48 6.23
CA ARG A 273 9.32 -33.60 7.36
C ARG A 273 9.90 -32.23 7.03
N GLY A 274 9.06 -31.36 6.48
CA GLY A 274 9.38 -29.96 6.31
C GLY A 274 9.85 -29.31 7.61
N THR A 275 10.39 -28.10 7.52
CA THR A 275 10.81 -27.26 8.63
C THR A 275 9.67 -27.17 9.63
N GLN A 276 9.81 -27.86 10.76
CA GLN A 276 8.83 -27.76 11.84
C GLN A 276 9.05 -26.42 12.53
N LEU A 277 8.22 -25.45 12.17
CA LEU A 277 8.13 -24.20 12.91
C LEU A 277 7.60 -24.55 14.31
N SER A 278 8.36 -24.24 15.36
CA SER A 278 7.95 -24.57 16.73
C SER A 278 7.05 -23.48 17.34
N GLN A 279 7.27 -22.23 16.93
CA GLN A 279 6.52 -21.06 17.39
C GLN A 279 6.74 -19.90 16.42
N PHE A 280 5.76 -19.00 16.31
CA PHE A 280 6.02 -17.67 15.75
C PHE A 280 6.69 -16.76 16.78
N PRO A 281 7.45 -15.73 16.35
CA PRO A 281 8.01 -14.73 17.25
C PRO A 281 6.97 -14.07 18.14
N THR A 282 7.33 -13.83 19.41
CA THR A 282 6.52 -13.04 20.35
C THR A 282 6.83 -11.55 20.24
N LYS A 283 8.08 -11.21 19.90
CA LYS A 283 8.50 -9.85 19.57
C LYS A 283 8.13 -9.55 18.11
N HIS A 284 7.65 -8.35 17.84
CA HIS A 284 7.36 -7.88 16.50
C HIS A 284 7.90 -6.46 16.30
N GLU A 285 8.16 -6.11 15.05
CA GLU A 285 8.61 -4.79 14.65
C GLU A 285 7.93 -4.37 13.36
N VAL A 286 7.38 -3.15 13.35
CA VAL A 286 6.84 -2.56 12.11
C VAL A 286 7.99 -1.90 11.37
N ILE A 287 8.34 -2.46 10.21
CA ILE A 287 9.46 -1.97 9.40
C ILE A 287 9.00 -0.98 8.35
N SER A 288 9.84 0.03 8.12
CA SER A 288 9.61 1.06 7.13
C SER A 288 10.14 0.64 5.77
N CYS A 289 9.24 0.20 4.89
CA CYS A 289 9.58 -0.29 3.55
C CYS A 289 9.19 0.70 2.43
N GLY A 290 8.70 1.88 2.81
CA GLY A 290 8.26 2.95 1.91
C GLY A 290 9.41 3.63 1.17
N VAL A 291 9.14 4.00 -0.08
CA VAL A 291 10.09 4.64 -1.02
C VAL A 291 10.50 6.06 -0.58
N TYR A 292 9.78 6.66 0.37
CA TYR A 292 9.90 8.09 0.71
C TYR A 292 10.57 8.36 2.05
N ASP A 293 10.86 7.32 2.84
CA ASP A 293 11.51 7.49 4.13
C ASP A 293 13.01 7.28 4.00
N LYS A 294 13.69 8.44 3.93
CA LYS A 294 15.09 8.64 4.31
C LYS A 294 16.10 7.78 3.52
N PRO A 295 16.84 8.37 2.56
CA PRO A 295 18.10 7.79 2.10
C PRO A 295 19.13 7.56 3.24
N ASN A 296 18.85 8.06 4.45
CA ASN A 296 19.63 7.88 5.68
C ASN A 296 18.86 7.15 6.79
N ALA A 297 17.81 6.37 6.49
CA ALA A 297 17.26 5.46 7.49
C ALA A 297 18.40 4.51 7.88
N THR A 298 18.74 4.46 9.16
CA THR A 298 19.69 3.48 9.67
C THR A 298 19.11 2.11 9.36
N GLN A 299 19.72 1.42 8.39
CA GLN A 299 19.41 0.04 8.11
C GLN A 299 19.60 -0.75 9.42
N MET A 300 18.81 -1.79 9.59
CA MET A 300 18.84 -2.60 10.80
C MET A 300 19.66 -3.87 10.58
N SER A 301 20.32 -4.34 11.62
CA SER A 301 20.90 -5.68 11.62
C SER A 301 19.78 -6.71 11.64
N VAL A 302 19.99 -7.86 10.99
CA VAL A 302 19.03 -8.96 11.01
C VAL A 302 18.93 -9.55 12.42
N GLU A 303 17.81 -9.29 13.12
CA GLU A 303 17.49 -9.92 14.41
C GLU A 303 16.64 -11.18 14.18
N THR A 304 17.02 -12.28 14.83
CA THR A 304 16.25 -13.53 14.82
C THR A 304 15.11 -13.48 15.84
N ASP A 305 14.05 -14.24 15.59
CA ASP A 305 12.89 -14.35 16.48
C ASP A 305 12.17 -13.01 16.71
N VAL A 306 12.14 -12.16 15.67
CA VAL A 306 11.34 -10.93 15.56
C VAL A 306 10.44 -11.02 14.33
N LEU A 307 9.13 -10.84 14.51
CA LEU A 307 8.16 -10.76 13.42
C LEU A 307 8.17 -9.35 12.81
N TYR A 308 8.74 -9.22 11.62
CA TYR A 308 8.74 -7.97 10.88
C TYR A 308 7.43 -7.84 10.08
N ILE A 309 6.71 -6.74 10.33
CA ILE A 309 5.46 -6.40 9.64
C ILE A 309 5.72 -5.13 8.81
N PRO A 310 5.75 -5.24 7.47
CA PRO A 310 5.88 -4.08 6.60
C PRO A 310 4.73 -3.08 6.80
N ASP A 311 5.08 -1.80 6.79
CA ASP A 311 4.12 -0.69 6.82
C ASP A 311 3.50 -0.35 5.46
N LEU A 312 3.99 -0.96 4.38
CA LEU A 312 3.43 -0.87 3.05
C LEU A 312 2.38 -1.99 2.85
N LEU A 313 1.14 -1.64 2.47
CA LEU A 313 0.10 -2.66 2.22
C LEU A 313 0.41 -3.53 1.00
N SER A 314 1.01 -2.94 -0.03
CA SER A 314 1.46 -3.61 -1.25
C SER A 314 2.92 -4.05 -1.16
N PHE A 315 3.38 -4.42 0.03
CA PHE A 315 4.71 -4.98 0.18
C PHE A 315 4.81 -6.29 -0.63
N PRO A 316 5.88 -6.45 -1.43
CA PRO A 316 6.01 -7.57 -2.34
C PRO A 316 6.13 -8.89 -1.57
N LEU A 317 5.53 -9.93 -2.14
CA LEU A 317 5.63 -11.34 -1.75
C LEU A 317 5.01 -11.74 -0.39
N PHE A 318 5.31 -11.05 0.71
CA PHE A 318 4.87 -11.44 2.06
C PHE A 318 4.13 -10.33 2.80
N SER A 319 3.13 -10.70 3.61
CA SER A 319 2.43 -9.79 4.51
C SER A 319 3.22 -9.53 5.81
N ALA A 320 4.05 -10.48 6.23
CA ALA A 320 5.01 -10.37 7.33
C ALA A 320 6.10 -11.44 7.17
N PHE A 321 7.24 -11.30 7.84
CA PHE A 321 8.29 -12.32 7.82
C PHE A 321 9.15 -12.28 9.08
N TYR A 322 9.92 -13.33 9.33
CA TYR A 322 10.91 -13.37 10.40
C TYR A 322 12.10 -14.26 10.06
N PHE A 323 13.18 -14.09 10.80
CA PHE A 323 14.37 -14.93 10.69
C PHE A 323 14.47 -15.85 11.90
N THR A 324 14.82 -17.11 11.66
CA THR A 324 15.13 -18.06 12.73
C THR A 324 16.30 -18.94 12.32
N ARG A 325 16.87 -19.69 13.26
CA ARG A 325 17.97 -20.62 12.99
C ARG A 325 17.45 -22.03 13.01
N ASP A 326 17.81 -22.82 12.00
CA ASP A 326 17.45 -24.22 11.99
C ASP A 326 18.17 -24.95 13.14
N SER A 327 17.41 -25.47 14.10
CA SER A 327 17.94 -26.27 15.21
C SER A 327 18.15 -27.74 14.81
N SER A 328 17.91 -28.11 13.55
CA SER A 328 18.14 -29.46 13.04
C SER A 328 19.59 -29.88 13.29
N ALA A 329 19.76 -30.87 14.17
CA ALA A 329 21.04 -31.48 14.51
C ALA A 329 21.71 -32.24 13.33
N ASN A 330 21.14 -32.18 12.12
CA ASN A 330 21.51 -33.01 10.98
C ASN A 330 22.04 -32.20 9.79
N SER A 331 22.86 -31.16 10.03
CA SER A 331 23.67 -30.58 8.95
C SER A 331 24.86 -31.50 8.64
N THR A 332 24.62 -32.55 7.85
CA THR A 332 25.67 -33.23 7.10
C THR A 332 26.09 -32.38 5.91
N ALA A 333 26.67 -31.22 6.17
CA ALA A 333 27.51 -30.54 5.18
C ALA A 333 28.86 -31.27 5.15
N ALA A 334 28.92 -32.32 4.34
CA ALA A 334 30.18 -32.92 3.92
C ALA A 334 30.92 -31.90 3.07
N GLY A 335 32.03 -31.36 3.58
CA GLY A 335 32.95 -30.56 2.79
C GLY A 335 33.40 -29.26 3.44
N CYS A 336 34.05 -29.32 4.59
CA CYS A 336 35.11 -28.39 4.99
C CYS A 336 35.88 -28.98 6.18
N LYS A 337 37.02 -29.64 5.90
CA LYS A 337 38.04 -29.94 6.92
C LYS A 337 38.70 -28.62 7.32
N TRP A 338 38.16 -27.94 8.32
CA TRP A 338 38.89 -26.90 9.04
C TRP A 338 39.24 -27.42 10.43
N LYS A 339 40.47 -27.13 10.87
CA LYS A 339 41.11 -27.67 12.07
C LYS A 339 40.21 -27.45 13.30
N ARG A 340 40.17 -28.47 14.17
CA ARG A 340 39.44 -28.49 15.44
C ARG A 340 39.88 -27.30 16.32
N ASP A 341 39.04 -26.28 16.42
CA ASP A 341 38.92 -25.49 17.63
C ASP A 341 37.66 -25.90 18.40
N ARG A 342 37.88 -26.43 19.60
CA ARG A 342 36.84 -26.81 20.55
C ARG A 342 36.39 -25.54 21.28
N ASN A 343 35.38 -24.82 20.75
CA ASN A 343 34.42 -23.99 21.53
C ASN A 343 33.52 -23.03 20.71
N VAL A 344 33.28 -23.27 19.42
CA VAL A 344 32.21 -22.55 18.70
C VAL A 344 31.01 -23.47 18.52
N LYS A 345 29.90 -23.20 19.24
CA LYS A 345 28.59 -23.79 18.92
C LYS A 345 28.33 -23.47 17.44
N LYS A 346 28.37 -24.47 16.56
CA LYS A 346 27.97 -24.31 15.16
C LYS A 346 26.51 -23.85 15.14
N SER A 347 26.31 -22.57 14.86
CA SER A 347 24.99 -22.02 14.63
C SER A 347 24.44 -22.63 13.34
N GLY A 348 23.21 -23.14 13.39
CA GLY A 348 22.53 -23.66 12.19
C GLY A 348 22.31 -22.59 11.11
N PRO A 349 21.98 -22.99 9.87
CA PRO A 349 21.70 -22.06 8.78
C PRO A 349 20.51 -21.16 9.13
N LEU A 350 20.55 -19.92 8.63
CA LEU A 350 19.50 -18.94 8.82
C LEU A 350 18.32 -19.28 7.88
N VAL A 351 17.11 -19.20 8.42
CA VAL A 351 15.86 -19.48 7.72
C VAL A 351 15.03 -18.21 7.70
N LEU A 352 14.61 -17.79 6.51
CA LEU A 352 13.60 -16.76 6.32
C LEU A 352 12.24 -17.44 6.26
N VAL A 353 11.37 -17.10 7.21
CA VAL A 353 9.98 -17.55 7.21
C VAL A 353 9.11 -16.37 6.77
N GLY A 354 8.57 -16.44 5.56
CA GLY A 354 7.66 -15.44 5.01
C GLY A 354 6.22 -15.89 5.14
N VAL A 355 5.35 -15.03 5.67
CA VAL A 355 3.92 -15.28 5.82
C VAL A 355 3.15 -14.42 4.85
N LEU A 356 2.31 -15.04 4.01
CA LEU A 356 1.39 -14.36 3.11
C LEU A 356 -0.05 -14.59 3.57
N ALA A 357 -0.70 -13.54 4.07
CA ALA A 357 -2.13 -13.57 4.39
C ALA A 357 -2.94 -13.35 3.11
N THR A 358 -3.77 -14.33 2.73
CA THR A 358 -4.46 -14.33 1.43
C THR A 358 -5.87 -14.90 1.52
N SER A 359 -6.78 -14.35 0.72
CA SER A 359 -8.18 -14.78 0.64
C SER A 359 -8.52 -15.59 -0.61
N ARG A 360 -7.79 -15.37 -1.70
CA ARG A 360 -8.02 -15.99 -3.00
C ARG A 360 -7.25 -17.30 -3.08
N GLU A 361 -7.68 -18.20 -3.98
CA GLU A 361 -6.73 -19.17 -4.53
C GLU A 361 -5.52 -18.38 -4.99
N VAL A 362 -4.38 -18.62 -4.35
CA VAL A 362 -3.15 -17.91 -4.67
C VAL A 362 -2.87 -18.25 -6.12
N GLY A 363 -3.03 -17.25 -7.00
CA GLY A 363 -2.56 -17.38 -8.38
C GLY A 363 -1.05 -17.52 -8.38
N ALA A 364 -0.48 -17.97 -9.48
CA ALA A 364 0.96 -18.15 -9.58
C ALA A 364 1.71 -16.89 -9.14
N THR A 365 2.78 -17.07 -8.34
CA THR A 365 3.55 -15.94 -7.82
C THR A 365 4.40 -15.38 -8.95
N ALA A 366 4.30 -14.07 -9.20
CA ALA A 366 5.13 -13.44 -10.22
C ALA A 366 6.60 -13.36 -9.75
N ALA A 367 7.55 -13.77 -10.59
CA ALA A 367 8.98 -13.73 -10.30
C ALA A 367 9.47 -12.32 -9.94
N CYS A 368 8.87 -11.28 -10.55
CA CYS A 368 9.18 -9.90 -10.22
C CYS A 368 8.85 -9.53 -8.77
N ALA A 369 7.87 -10.18 -8.13
CA ALA A 369 7.57 -9.93 -6.71
C ALA A 369 8.69 -10.48 -5.80
N VAL A 370 9.33 -11.58 -6.19
CA VAL A 370 10.49 -12.13 -5.46
C VAL A 370 11.67 -11.17 -5.54
N VAL A 371 11.95 -10.62 -6.73
CA VAL A 371 13.01 -9.61 -6.92
C VAL A 371 12.71 -8.33 -6.15
N GLN A 372 11.50 -7.80 -6.28
CA GLN A 372 11.11 -6.58 -5.54
C GLN A 372 11.21 -6.78 -4.02
N PHE A 373 10.90 -7.98 -3.53
CA PHE A 373 11.11 -8.30 -2.12
C PHE A 373 12.60 -8.27 -1.76
N THR A 374 13.46 -8.96 -2.50
CA THR A 374 14.90 -9.00 -2.19
C THR A 374 15.57 -7.63 -2.30
N GLU A 375 15.13 -6.77 -3.22
CA GLU A 375 15.57 -5.38 -3.35
C GLU A 375 15.14 -4.54 -2.14
N ARG A 376 13.87 -4.65 -1.72
CA ARG A 376 13.39 -3.92 -0.52
C ARG A 376 14.09 -4.37 0.75
N MET A 377 14.38 -5.65 0.88
CA MET A 377 15.16 -6.19 1.99
C MET A 377 16.57 -5.59 2.04
N ALA A 378 17.21 -5.40 0.88
CA ALA A 378 18.50 -4.71 0.80
C ALA A 378 18.45 -3.24 1.23
N GLY A 379 17.29 -2.60 1.07
CA GLY A 379 17.02 -1.26 1.59
C GLY A 379 16.80 -1.22 3.11
N CYS A 380 16.29 -2.30 3.70
CA CYS A 380 15.93 -2.36 5.13
C CYS A 380 17.07 -2.86 6.03
N PHE A 381 17.91 -3.77 5.55
CA PHE A 381 18.89 -4.48 6.39
C PHE A 381 20.33 -4.34 5.88
N ASP A 382 21.25 -3.92 6.77
CA ASP A 382 22.68 -3.74 6.45
C ASP A 382 23.33 -5.05 6.01
N ASP A 383 23.01 -6.14 6.72
CA ASP A 383 23.63 -7.46 6.52
C ASP A 383 23.02 -8.25 5.37
N TRP A 384 22.04 -7.69 4.63
CA TRP A 384 21.24 -8.44 3.66
C TRP A 384 22.10 -9.14 2.59
N ASN A 385 23.08 -8.44 2.02
CA ASN A 385 23.95 -9.00 0.98
C ASN A 385 24.80 -10.16 1.49
N VAL A 386 25.10 -10.19 2.79
CA VAL A 386 25.86 -11.28 3.43
C VAL A 386 24.95 -12.47 3.70
N VAL A 387 23.73 -12.24 4.19
CA VAL A 387 22.83 -13.34 4.60
C VAL A 387 22.09 -13.96 3.42
N ARG A 388 21.71 -13.18 2.39
CA ARG A 388 20.75 -13.61 1.35
C ARG A 388 21.13 -14.89 0.62
N GLY A 389 22.42 -15.13 0.39
CA GLY A 389 22.91 -16.31 -0.33
C GLY A 389 22.93 -17.60 0.50
N SER A 390 22.65 -17.51 1.80
CA SER A 390 22.66 -18.65 2.74
C SER A 390 21.29 -18.91 3.38
N LEU A 391 20.27 -18.13 2.99
CA LEU A 391 18.93 -18.23 3.53
C LEU A 391 18.18 -19.41 2.93
N ARG A 392 17.69 -20.31 3.79
CA ARG A 392 16.60 -21.20 3.39
C ARG A 392 15.28 -20.45 3.51
N TRP A 393 14.38 -20.66 2.55
CA TRP A 393 13.07 -20.02 2.54
C TRP A 393 11.98 -21.00 2.97
N VAL A 394 11.13 -20.55 3.88
CA VAL A 394 9.88 -21.21 4.24
C VAL A 394 8.75 -20.22 4.02
N MET A 395 7.85 -20.54 3.11
CA MET A 395 6.71 -19.70 2.77
C MET A 395 5.46 -20.29 3.42
N VAL A 396 4.79 -19.49 4.24
CA VAL A 396 3.56 -19.87 4.92
C VAL A 396 2.40 -19.11 4.28
N TYR A 397 1.54 -19.85 3.57
CA TYR A 397 0.27 -19.33 3.07
C TYR A 397 -0.76 -19.38 4.19
N PHE A 398 -1.11 -18.21 4.72
CA PHE A 398 -2.13 -18.07 5.74
C PHE A 398 -3.45 -17.71 5.06
N GLN A 399 -4.34 -18.69 4.93
CA GLN A 399 -5.56 -18.56 4.14
C GLN A 399 -6.77 -18.15 4.97
N HIS A 400 -7.59 -17.27 4.40
CA HIS A 400 -8.90 -16.92 4.95
C HIS A 400 -9.84 -18.14 4.95
N TYR A 401 -10.80 -18.20 5.89
CA TYR A 401 -11.72 -19.33 6.04
C TYR A 401 -12.60 -19.55 4.79
N SER A 402 -12.87 -18.48 4.03
CA SER A 402 -13.65 -18.54 2.78
C SER A 402 -12.85 -19.07 1.59
N SER A 403 -11.55 -19.29 1.73
CA SER A 403 -10.69 -19.82 0.67
C SER A 403 -10.80 -21.35 0.58
N SER A 404 -10.34 -21.94 -0.51
CA SER A 404 -10.11 -23.39 -0.56
C SER A 404 -8.72 -23.70 0.00
N ALA A 405 -8.60 -24.68 0.89
CA ALA A 405 -7.30 -25.11 1.40
C ALA A 405 -6.35 -25.46 0.25
N MET A 406 -5.14 -24.93 0.30
CA MET A 406 -4.12 -25.21 -0.71
C MET A 406 -3.67 -26.67 -0.63
N VAL A 407 -3.77 -27.36 -1.76
CA VAL A 407 -3.31 -28.76 -1.90
C VAL A 407 -2.08 -28.89 -2.80
N SER A 408 -1.81 -27.87 -3.60
CA SER A 408 -0.69 -27.82 -4.55
C SER A 408 0.29 -26.71 -4.20
N ARG A 409 1.54 -26.94 -4.60
CA ARG A 409 2.61 -25.95 -4.57
C ARG A 409 2.25 -24.77 -5.47
N GLN A 410 2.60 -23.57 -5.03
CA GLN A 410 2.55 -22.38 -5.88
C GLN A 410 3.74 -22.35 -6.82
N GLU A 411 3.44 -22.08 -8.08
CA GLU A 411 4.45 -21.87 -9.11
C GLU A 411 4.96 -20.42 -9.08
N CYS A 412 6.22 -20.24 -9.46
CA CYS A 412 6.78 -18.93 -9.73
C CYS A 412 6.80 -18.69 -11.24
N VAL A 413 5.97 -17.77 -11.71
CA VAL A 413 5.83 -17.47 -13.13
C VAL A 413 6.74 -16.32 -13.50
N VAL A 414 7.58 -16.59 -14.50
CA VAL A 414 8.45 -15.60 -15.12
C VAL A 414 7.71 -15.03 -16.34
N THR A 415 7.48 -13.72 -16.34
CA THR A 415 6.97 -13.02 -17.52
C THR A 415 8.13 -12.68 -18.44
N GLU A 416 7.98 -12.96 -19.74
CA GLU A 416 9.00 -12.67 -20.74
C GLU A 416 9.36 -11.18 -20.75
N GLY A 417 10.67 -10.87 -20.74
CA GLY A 417 11.19 -9.50 -20.74
C GLY A 417 11.03 -8.72 -19.42
N ALA A 418 10.51 -9.33 -18.35
CA ALA A 418 10.32 -8.63 -17.08
C ALA A 418 11.62 -8.47 -16.26
N MET A 419 12.64 -9.29 -16.53
CA MET A 419 13.90 -9.33 -15.78
C MET A 419 15.00 -10.03 -16.59
N SER A 420 16.25 -9.96 -16.11
CA SER A 420 17.40 -10.61 -16.76
C SER A 420 17.31 -12.13 -16.71
N GLU A 421 17.99 -12.81 -17.63
CA GLU A 421 18.01 -14.29 -17.67
C GLU A 421 18.65 -14.88 -16.42
N GLU A 422 19.71 -14.26 -15.90
CA GLU A 422 20.38 -14.63 -14.65
C GLU A 422 19.42 -14.50 -13.45
N ASP A 423 18.67 -13.39 -13.35
CA ASP A 423 17.69 -13.23 -12.28
C ASP A 423 16.55 -14.25 -12.39
N CYS A 424 16.13 -14.61 -13.61
CA CYS A 424 15.12 -15.63 -13.83
C CYS A 424 15.58 -17.00 -13.30
N GLU A 425 16.82 -17.38 -13.60
CA GLU A 425 17.38 -18.66 -13.15
C GLU A 425 17.55 -18.66 -11.62
N ASN A 426 18.09 -17.58 -11.04
CA ASN A 426 18.23 -17.43 -9.60
C ASN A 426 16.89 -17.51 -8.87
N VAL A 427 15.84 -16.85 -9.37
CA VAL A 427 14.50 -16.90 -8.77
C VAL A 427 13.90 -18.30 -8.90
N ARG A 428 14.08 -18.99 -10.04
CA ARG A 428 13.61 -20.36 -10.22
C ARG A 428 14.27 -21.33 -9.24
N LEU A 429 15.61 -21.27 -9.11
CA LEU A 429 16.35 -22.11 -8.17
C LEU A 429 15.91 -21.86 -6.72
N LEU A 430 15.83 -20.59 -6.31
CA LEU A 430 15.33 -20.20 -4.99
C LEU A 430 13.91 -20.73 -4.77
N TRP A 431 13.04 -20.58 -5.77
CA TRP A 431 11.66 -21.00 -5.67
C TRP A 431 11.52 -22.51 -5.64
N ASP A 432 12.36 -23.29 -6.33
CA ASP A 432 12.34 -24.76 -6.28
C ASP A 432 12.82 -25.30 -4.93
N GLU A 433 13.81 -24.64 -4.32
CA GLU A 433 14.34 -24.99 -3.00
C GLU A 433 13.44 -24.55 -1.84
N ALA A 434 12.61 -23.51 -2.05
CA ALA A 434 11.75 -22.96 -1.01
C ALA A 434 10.76 -24.01 -0.47
N GLU A 435 10.68 -24.10 0.85
CA GLU A 435 9.62 -24.88 1.46
C GLU A 435 8.32 -24.07 1.43
N GLN A 436 7.20 -24.73 1.11
CA GLN A 436 5.89 -24.08 1.13
C GLN A 436 4.99 -24.82 2.10
N GLN A 437 4.34 -24.07 2.98
CA GLN A 437 3.42 -24.55 3.99
C GLN A 437 2.11 -23.76 3.88
N GLN A 438 1.01 -24.36 4.29
CA GLN A 438 -0.28 -23.70 4.33
C GLN A 438 -1.00 -23.97 5.65
N VAL A 439 -1.80 -22.99 6.03
CA VAL A 439 -2.76 -23.08 7.13
C VAL A 439 -3.96 -22.25 6.77
N GLN A 440 -5.13 -22.82 6.97
CA GLN A 440 -6.41 -22.14 6.77
C GLN A 440 -7.00 -21.75 8.13
N LEU A 441 -7.59 -20.56 8.19
CA LEU A 441 -8.44 -20.19 9.31
C LEU A 441 -9.63 -21.14 9.41
N ASP A 442 -9.77 -21.80 10.55
CA ASP A 442 -10.92 -22.61 10.92
C ASP A 442 -11.60 -22.08 12.18
N GLU A 443 -12.71 -22.72 12.57
CA GLU A 443 -13.49 -22.33 13.74
C GLU A 443 -12.65 -22.33 15.03
N GLU A 444 -11.74 -23.30 15.20
CA GLU A 444 -10.90 -23.38 16.40
C GLU A 444 -9.94 -22.20 16.52
N ILE A 445 -9.34 -21.76 15.40
CA ILE A 445 -8.48 -20.56 15.38
C ILE A 445 -9.31 -19.30 15.65
N ILE A 446 -10.51 -19.21 15.08
CA ILE A 446 -11.41 -18.07 15.29
C ILE A 446 -11.85 -17.98 16.75
N ASP A 447 -12.22 -19.10 17.37
CA ASP A 447 -12.60 -19.17 18.78
C ASP A 447 -11.45 -18.78 19.70
N ALA A 448 -10.23 -19.26 19.40
CA ALA A 448 -9.03 -18.86 20.13
C ALA A 448 -8.72 -17.36 20.02
N LEU A 449 -9.04 -16.75 18.88
CA LEU A 449 -8.89 -15.32 18.65
C LEU A 449 -9.97 -14.51 19.39
N LEU A 450 -11.22 -14.99 19.41
CA LEU A 450 -12.33 -14.36 20.13
C LEU A 450 -12.07 -14.18 21.62
N ALA A 451 -11.27 -15.07 22.24
CA ALA A 451 -10.86 -14.92 23.63
C ALA A 451 -10.04 -13.64 23.92
N HIS A 452 -9.50 -12.99 22.87
CA HIS A 452 -8.74 -11.75 22.97
C HIS A 452 -9.48 -10.52 22.45
N CYS A 453 -10.56 -10.73 21.69
CA CYS A 453 -11.43 -9.70 21.13
C CYS A 453 -12.38 -9.15 22.20
#